data_AF-C6E4A8-F1
#
_entry.id   AF-C6E4A8-F1
#
_cell.length_a   1.000
_cell.length_b   1.000
_cell.length_c   1.000
_cell.angle_alpha   90.00
_cell.angle_beta   90.00
_cell.angle_gamma   90.00
#
_symmetry.space_group_name_H-M   'P 1'
#
loop_
_entity.id
_entity.type
_entity.pdbx_description
1 polymer ?
#
loop_
_entity_poly.entity_id
_entity_poly.type
_entity_poly.pdbx_seq_one_letter_code
_entity_poly.pdbx_strand_id
1 'polypeptide(L)'
;MRKLISATVLALSLIATQAFAIPELQLYIPGASYVDGDDTWVISSNTFELWVIGNAEKGPISGVYLAAAYTTGESGEIKITPTGGSTPLATAFSGGDGTKPLLGDGSDLTPHAPWGAGTSWYSYLLGDFTSSADTIYDYTPGISGQGYGQINKYDVDITGYASGLHFDAYDHYESGNHSNYKYIFAPNSHDAENGANPVPEPGTVVLLGAGLLSLAIYGKRRRNS
;
A
#
# COMPACT_ATOMS: atom_id res chain seq x y z
N MET A 1 34.03 40.66 6.43
CA MET A 1 34.21 39.25 5.99
C MET A 1 33.31 38.27 6.76
N ARG A 2 33.30 38.25 8.11
CA ARG A 2 32.41 37.35 8.89
C ARG A 2 30.89 37.50 8.62
N LYS A 3 30.40 38.72 8.33
CA LYS A 3 28.98 38.98 8.01
C LYS A 3 28.54 38.49 6.61
N LEU A 4 29.49 38.32 5.68
CA LEU A 4 29.20 37.81 4.33
C LEU A 4 29.05 36.28 4.35
N ILE A 5 29.81 35.57 5.20
CA ILE A 5 29.75 34.11 5.32
C ILE A 5 28.42 33.64 5.91
N SER A 6 27.85 34.35 6.90
CA SER A 6 26.56 33.98 7.50
C SER A 6 25.36 34.21 6.57
N ALA A 7 25.40 35.21 5.68
CA ALA A 7 24.32 35.45 4.74
C ALA A 7 24.28 34.39 3.62
N THR A 8 25.45 33.90 3.19
CA THR A 8 25.56 32.85 2.16
C THR A 8 25.05 31.50 2.68
N VAL A 9 25.38 31.11 3.92
CA VAL A 9 24.89 29.85 4.51
C VAL A 9 23.36 29.85 4.67
N LEU A 10 22.77 30.97 5.09
CA LEU A 10 21.31 31.11 5.24
C LEU A 10 20.58 31.08 3.88
N ALA A 11 21.19 31.67 2.84
CA ALA A 11 20.65 31.64 1.49
C ALA A 11 20.71 30.25 0.84
N LEU A 12 21.72 29.43 1.14
CA LEU A 12 21.81 28.05 0.65
C LEU A 12 20.82 27.10 1.36
N SER A 13 20.48 27.33 2.63
CA SER A 13 19.47 26.53 3.35
C SER A 13 18.03 26.75 2.86
N LEU A 14 17.76 27.81 2.09
CA LEU A 14 16.43 28.11 1.54
C LEU A 14 16.15 27.42 0.20
N ILE A 15 17.14 26.71 -0.36
CA ILE A 15 17.01 25.95 -1.61
C ILE A 15 16.99 24.44 -1.31
N ALA A 16 16.27 24.04 -0.26
CA ALA A 16 16.00 22.63 -0.02
C ALA A 16 14.96 22.15 -1.04
N THR A 17 15.42 21.59 -2.16
CA THR A 17 14.58 20.83 -3.07
C THR A 17 14.05 19.61 -2.33
N GLN A 18 12.73 19.48 -2.18
CA GLN A 18 12.14 18.25 -1.68
C GLN A 18 12.43 17.15 -2.69
N ALA A 19 13.29 16.19 -2.33
CA ALA A 19 13.48 14.98 -3.11
C ALA A 19 12.39 13.99 -2.67
N PHE A 20 11.30 13.92 -3.43
CA PHE A 20 10.30 12.87 -3.25
C PHE A 20 10.85 11.60 -3.88
N ALA A 21 11.24 10.64 -3.04
CA ALA A 21 11.75 9.37 -3.50
C ALA A 21 10.58 8.46 -3.84
N ILE A 22 10.47 8.06 -5.10
CA ILE A 22 9.52 7.02 -5.51
C ILE A 22 9.93 5.72 -4.80
N PRO A 23 8.98 4.99 -4.18
CA PRO A 23 9.25 3.69 -3.57
C PRO A 23 9.97 2.73 -4.52
N GLU A 24 10.78 1.83 -3.96
CA GLU A 24 11.38 0.74 -4.73
C GLU A 24 10.32 -0.15 -5.38
N LEU A 25 9.27 -0.49 -4.63
CA LEU A 25 8.15 -1.31 -5.04
C LEU A 25 6.87 -0.68 -4.47
N GLN A 26 5.77 -0.70 -5.22
CA GLN A 26 4.48 -0.15 -4.78
C GLN A 26 3.31 -0.79 -5.53
N LEU A 27 2.13 -0.77 -4.93
CA LEU A 27 0.87 -1.11 -5.60
C LEU A 27 0.06 0.14 -5.93
N TYR A 28 -0.78 0.03 -6.95
CA TYR A 28 -1.77 1.05 -7.27
C TYR A 28 -3.00 0.42 -7.94
N ILE A 29 -4.19 0.90 -7.59
CA ILE A 29 -5.44 0.50 -8.23
C ILE A 29 -6.03 1.73 -8.96
N PRO A 30 -6.04 1.76 -10.30
CA PRO A 30 -6.70 2.82 -11.04
C PRO A 30 -8.18 2.92 -10.70
N GLY A 31 -8.62 4.12 -10.32
CA GLY A 31 -10.00 4.39 -9.92
C GLY A 31 -10.33 4.05 -8.46
N ALA A 32 -9.37 3.57 -7.66
CA ALA A 32 -9.52 3.47 -6.22
C ALA A 32 -9.52 4.84 -5.53
N SER A 33 -9.98 4.86 -4.28
CA SER A 33 -9.88 6.01 -3.39
C SER A 33 -8.83 5.75 -2.32
N TYR A 34 -7.96 6.72 -2.06
CA TYR A 34 -7.02 6.61 -0.95
C TYR A 34 -7.73 6.89 0.37
N VAL A 35 -7.44 6.08 1.40
CA VAL A 35 -8.02 6.22 2.74
C VAL A 35 -6.92 6.58 3.74
N ASP A 36 -6.84 7.86 4.13
CA ASP A 36 -5.78 8.39 5.01
C ASP A 36 -5.69 7.71 6.39
N GLY A 37 -6.77 7.09 6.87
CA GLY A 37 -6.76 6.40 8.17
C GLY A 37 -6.02 5.07 8.15
N ASP A 38 -6.04 4.40 7.00
CA ASP A 38 -5.46 3.08 6.78
C ASP A 38 -4.22 3.16 5.88
N ASP A 39 -3.90 4.37 5.38
CA ASP A 39 -2.83 4.66 4.43
C ASP A 39 -2.83 3.65 3.27
N THR A 40 -3.94 3.49 2.55
CA THR A 40 -4.03 2.48 1.48
C THR A 40 -5.00 2.87 0.35
N TRP A 41 -4.84 2.25 -0.81
CA TRP A 41 -5.75 2.40 -1.95
C TRP A 41 -6.90 1.39 -1.87
N VAL A 42 -8.13 1.89 -1.71
CA VAL A 42 -9.32 1.05 -1.54
C VAL A 42 -10.24 1.10 -2.76
N ILE A 43 -10.64 -0.07 -3.24
CA ILE A 43 -11.67 -0.24 -4.28
C ILE A 43 -12.82 -1.13 -3.78
N SER A 44 -14.05 -0.78 -4.14
CA SER A 44 -15.25 -1.54 -3.76
C SER A 44 -15.70 -2.57 -4.79
N SER A 45 -15.08 -2.58 -5.98
CA SER A 45 -15.37 -3.54 -7.06
C SER A 45 -14.58 -4.82 -6.86
N ASN A 46 -15.21 -5.97 -7.04
CA ASN A 46 -14.54 -7.29 -7.04
C ASN A 46 -13.79 -7.59 -8.33
N THR A 47 -14.00 -6.77 -9.37
CA THR A 47 -13.26 -6.83 -10.63
C THR A 47 -12.55 -5.50 -10.86
N PHE A 48 -11.23 -5.51 -10.92
CA PHE A 48 -10.43 -4.30 -11.06
C PHE A 48 -9.05 -4.58 -11.67
N GLU A 49 -8.40 -3.52 -12.15
CA GLU A 49 -7.00 -3.57 -12.59
C GLU A 49 -6.10 -3.25 -11.38
N LEU A 50 -5.08 -4.07 -11.14
CA LEU A 50 -4.05 -3.85 -10.12
C LEU A 50 -2.71 -3.63 -10.81
N TRP A 51 -2.01 -2.56 -10.43
CA TRP A 51 -0.66 -2.26 -10.89
C TRP A 51 0.34 -2.63 -9.82
N VAL A 52 1.34 -3.41 -10.19
CA VAL A 52 2.54 -3.64 -9.40
C VAL A 52 3.67 -2.91 -10.09
N ILE A 53 4.34 -2.03 -9.36
CA ILE A 53 5.25 -1.03 -9.94
C ILE A 53 6.61 -1.17 -9.29
N GLY A 54 7.62 -1.51 -10.09
CA GLY A 54 9.02 -1.58 -9.65
C GLY A 54 9.83 -0.39 -10.15
N ASN A 55 10.58 0.25 -9.26
CA ASN A 55 11.44 1.39 -9.57
C ASN A 55 12.84 0.93 -10.01
N ALA A 56 13.06 0.91 -11.32
CA ALA A 56 14.31 0.46 -11.90
C ALA A 56 15.50 1.39 -11.63
N GLU A 57 15.28 2.65 -11.21
CA GLU A 57 16.37 3.54 -10.77
C GLU A 57 17.06 3.05 -9.49
N LYS A 58 16.44 2.11 -8.77
CA LYS A 58 16.96 1.49 -7.55
C LYS A 58 17.68 0.16 -7.83
N GLY A 59 17.58 -0.33 -9.06
CA GLY A 59 18.09 -1.62 -9.51
C GLY A 59 16.97 -2.59 -9.88
N PRO A 60 17.31 -3.73 -10.52
CA PRO A 60 16.34 -4.77 -10.83
C PRO A 60 15.83 -5.43 -9.54
N ILE A 61 14.52 -5.67 -9.49
CA ILE A 61 13.84 -6.34 -8.38
C ILE A 61 13.57 -7.78 -8.81
N SER A 62 13.92 -8.76 -7.97
CA SER A 62 14.03 -10.17 -8.35
C SER A 62 13.15 -11.09 -7.52
N GLY A 63 12.30 -11.84 -8.21
CA GLY A 63 11.37 -12.80 -7.60
C GLY A 63 10.16 -12.13 -6.95
N VAL A 64 9.51 -11.17 -7.62
CA VAL A 64 8.44 -10.37 -7.01
C VAL A 64 7.25 -11.25 -6.76
N TYR A 65 6.73 -11.19 -5.54
CA TYR A 65 5.49 -11.84 -5.14
C TYR A 65 4.41 -10.80 -4.83
N LEU A 66 3.17 -11.16 -5.14
CA LEU A 66 1.97 -10.47 -4.67
C LEU A 66 1.31 -11.34 -3.61
N ALA A 67 1.22 -10.88 -2.36
CA ALA A 67 0.40 -11.50 -1.33
C ALA A 67 -1.03 -10.97 -1.39
N ALA A 68 -2.00 -11.85 -1.10
CA ALA A 68 -3.40 -11.51 -0.91
C ALA A 68 -3.86 -12.10 0.44
N ALA A 69 -4.07 -11.23 1.42
CA ALA A 69 -4.58 -11.55 2.74
C ALA A 69 -6.11 -11.50 2.77
N TYR A 70 -6.71 -12.42 3.53
CA TYR A 70 -8.14 -12.52 3.75
C TYR A 70 -8.45 -12.93 5.19
N THR A 71 -9.69 -12.67 5.62
CA THR A 71 -10.14 -13.06 6.95
C THR A 71 -10.18 -14.59 7.07
N THR A 72 -9.47 -15.15 8.06
CA THR A 72 -9.48 -16.59 8.33
C THR A 72 -10.90 -17.10 8.50
N GLY A 73 -11.24 -18.16 7.75
CA GLY A 73 -12.58 -18.77 7.74
C GLY A 73 -13.43 -18.35 6.54
N GLU A 74 -13.03 -17.30 5.82
CA GLU A 74 -13.59 -17.03 4.49
C GLU A 74 -13.00 -17.98 3.44
N SER A 75 -13.77 -18.17 2.37
CA SER A 75 -13.39 -19.05 1.27
C SER A 75 -13.90 -18.50 -0.04
N GLY A 76 -13.08 -18.58 -1.07
CA GLY A 76 -13.42 -17.98 -2.35
C GLY A 76 -12.41 -18.29 -3.43
N GLU A 77 -12.54 -17.60 -4.55
CA GLU A 77 -11.62 -17.65 -5.67
C GLU A 77 -11.00 -16.27 -5.90
N ILE A 78 -9.68 -16.24 -6.08
CA ILE A 78 -8.92 -15.06 -6.48
C ILE A 78 -8.29 -15.39 -7.82
N LYS A 79 -8.68 -14.68 -8.87
CA LYS A 79 -8.05 -14.79 -10.19
C LYS A 79 -7.25 -13.53 -10.47
N ILE A 80 -5.94 -13.69 -10.66
CA ILE A 80 -5.04 -12.60 -11.04
C ILE A 80 -4.48 -12.96 -12.42
N THR A 81 -4.87 -12.21 -13.44
CA THR A 81 -4.47 -12.47 -14.83
C THR A 81 -3.61 -11.31 -15.33
N PRO A 82 -2.39 -11.52 -15.83
CA PRO A 82 -1.62 -10.45 -16.44
C PRO A 82 -2.43 -9.80 -17.57
N THR A 83 -2.51 -8.48 -17.62
CA THR A 83 -3.30 -7.77 -18.63
C THR A 83 -2.81 -8.11 -20.04
N GLY A 84 -3.75 -8.50 -20.92
CA GLY A 84 -3.43 -9.01 -22.27
C GLY A 84 -3.03 -10.49 -22.30
N GLY A 85 -2.89 -11.13 -21.14
CA GLY A 85 -2.82 -12.57 -20.97
C GLY A 85 -4.20 -13.24 -20.95
N SER A 86 -4.21 -14.56 -20.84
CA SER A 86 -5.45 -15.37 -20.74
C SER A 86 -5.42 -16.42 -19.63
N THR A 87 -4.29 -16.55 -18.94
CA THR A 87 -4.08 -17.57 -17.92
C THR A 87 -3.86 -16.87 -16.58
N PRO A 88 -4.71 -17.14 -15.56
CA PRO A 88 -4.46 -16.65 -14.22
C PRO A 88 -3.15 -17.20 -13.65
N LEU A 89 -2.50 -16.39 -12.81
CA LEU A 89 -1.33 -16.82 -12.05
C LEU A 89 -1.70 -17.95 -11.10
N ALA A 90 -0.80 -18.93 -10.98
CA ALA A 90 -0.93 -19.97 -9.97
C ALA A 90 -0.48 -19.44 -8.61
N THR A 91 -1.13 -19.92 -7.55
CA THR A 91 -0.66 -19.72 -6.18
C THR A 91 0.71 -20.36 -6.02
N ALA A 92 1.71 -19.56 -5.62
CA ALA A 92 3.05 -20.03 -5.33
C ALA A 92 3.16 -20.52 -3.87
N PHE A 93 2.60 -19.75 -2.93
CA PHE A 93 2.60 -20.06 -1.50
C PHE A 93 1.25 -19.74 -0.87
N SER A 94 1.00 -20.34 0.28
CA SER A 94 -0.17 -20.05 1.11
C SER A 94 0.22 -20.14 2.59
N GLY A 95 -0.38 -19.29 3.41
CA GLY A 95 -0.25 -19.36 4.85
C GLY A 95 -1.61 -19.44 5.54
N GLY A 96 -1.65 -20.21 6.63
CA GLY A 96 -2.83 -20.31 7.48
C GLY A 96 -2.91 -19.17 8.50
N ASP A 97 -3.91 -19.29 9.36
CA ASP A 97 -4.23 -18.29 10.38
C ASP A 97 -3.02 -17.86 11.21
N GLY A 98 -2.79 -16.56 11.32
CA GLY A 98 -1.73 -16.00 12.15
C GLY A 98 -0.35 -15.98 11.51
N THR A 99 -0.18 -16.59 10.33
CA THR A 99 1.11 -16.64 9.62
C THR A 99 1.29 -15.43 8.70
N LYS A 100 2.52 -15.21 8.22
CA LYS A 100 2.87 -14.12 7.31
C LYS A 100 3.67 -14.64 6.12
N PRO A 101 3.61 -13.97 4.96
CA PRO A 101 4.56 -14.21 3.89
C PRO A 101 6.00 -14.01 4.38
N LEU A 102 6.91 -14.85 3.89
CA LEU A 102 8.34 -14.70 4.14
C LEU A 102 9.00 -14.01 2.94
N LEU A 103 9.88 -13.06 3.22
CA LEU A 103 10.81 -12.49 2.26
C LEU A 103 11.86 -13.54 1.85
N GLY A 104 12.65 -13.25 0.81
CA GLY A 104 13.64 -14.20 0.29
C GLY A 104 14.76 -14.59 1.27
N ASP A 105 14.99 -13.82 2.34
CA ASP A 105 15.89 -14.20 3.45
C ASP A 105 15.22 -15.02 4.56
N GLY A 106 13.92 -15.29 4.43
CA GLY A 106 13.12 -15.98 5.44
C GLY A 106 12.65 -15.08 6.58
N SER A 107 12.88 -13.75 6.52
CA SER A 107 12.25 -12.82 7.44
C SER A 107 10.77 -12.61 7.10
N ASP A 108 9.96 -12.26 8.10
CA ASP A 108 8.54 -11.98 7.87
C ASP A 108 8.36 -10.68 7.07
N LEU A 109 7.36 -10.66 6.20
CA LEU A 109 6.77 -9.42 5.70
C LEU A 109 6.39 -8.53 6.90
N THR A 110 6.76 -7.25 6.82
CA THR A 110 6.77 -6.33 7.97
C THR A 110 5.43 -6.33 8.73
N PRO A 111 5.43 -6.29 10.08
CA PRO A 111 4.20 -6.34 10.86
C PRO A 111 3.36 -5.07 10.69
N HIS A 112 2.39 -5.09 9.79
CA HIS A 112 1.28 -4.14 9.75
C HIS A 112 -0.04 -4.89 9.57
N ALA A 113 -1.18 -4.22 9.79
CA ALA A 113 -2.48 -4.84 9.55
C ALA A 113 -2.66 -5.10 8.04
N PRO A 114 -3.26 -6.22 7.62
CA PRO A 114 -3.99 -7.19 8.44
C PRO A 114 -3.15 -8.41 8.89
N TRP A 115 -1.83 -8.41 8.74
CA TRP A 115 -1.00 -9.58 9.02
C TRP A 115 -1.04 -10.00 10.50
N GLY A 116 -1.51 -11.21 10.78
CA GLY A 116 -1.58 -11.76 12.14
C GLY A 116 -2.79 -12.66 12.39
N ALA A 117 -3.13 -12.84 13.67
CA ALA A 117 -4.24 -13.70 14.08
C ALA A 117 -5.56 -13.23 13.45
N GLY A 118 -6.33 -14.16 12.90
CA GLY A 118 -7.54 -13.87 12.13
C GLY A 118 -7.30 -13.67 10.63
N THR A 119 -6.07 -13.80 10.15
CA THR A 119 -5.71 -13.58 8.74
C THR A 119 -5.00 -14.80 8.16
N SER A 120 -5.45 -15.21 6.97
CA SER A 120 -4.83 -16.23 6.11
C SER A 120 -4.46 -15.58 4.77
N TRP A 121 -3.59 -16.20 3.97
CA TRP A 121 -3.10 -15.56 2.75
C TRP A 121 -2.65 -16.53 1.65
N TYR A 122 -2.61 -16.00 0.43
CA TYR A 122 -1.98 -16.62 -0.75
C TYR A 122 -0.93 -15.67 -1.32
N SER A 123 0.17 -16.22 -1.88
CA SER A 123 1.14 -15.45 -2.66
C SER A 123 1.24 -15.96 -4.09
N TYR A 124 1.42 -15.05 -5.03
CA TYR A 124 1.53 -15.30 -6.46
C TYR A 124 2.88 -14.78 -6.96
N LEU A 125 3.64 -15.60 -7.70
CA LEU A 125 4.90 -15.17 -8.30
C LEU A 125 4.61 -14.32 -9.54
N LEU A 126 5.13 -13.09 -9.55
CA LEU A 126 5.04 -12.15 -10.67
C LEU A 126 6.30 -12.17 -11.56
N GLY A 127 7.42 -12.65 -11.02
CA GLY A 127 8.71 -12.68 -11.70
C GLY A 127 9.55 -11.43 -11.45
N ASP A 128 10.55 -11.20 -12.30
CA ASP A 128 11.52 -10.13 -12.11
C ASP A 128 11.07 -8.82 -12.77
N PHE A 129 11.40 -7.70 -12.13
CA PHE A 129 11.15 -6.35 -12.62
C PHE A 129 12.49 -5.72 -12.98
N THR A 130 12.84 -5.83 -14.26
CA THR A 130 14.16 -5.43 -14.79
C THR A 130 14.09 -4.28 -15.80
N SER A 131 12.88 -3.87 -16.19
CA SER A 131 12.67 -2.83 -17.20
C SER A 131 12.63 -1.42 -16.60
N SER A 132 13.10 -0.43 -17.35
CA SER A 132 12.93 1.01 -17.08
C SER A 132 12.10 1.70 -18.16
N ALA A 133 11.27 0.94 -18.87
CA ALA A 133 10.52 1.41 -20.03
C ALA A 133 9.36 2.36 -19.67
N ASP A 134 8.83 2.27 -18.45
CA ASP A 134 7.65 3.01 -18.04
C ASP A 134 8.01 4.25 -17.23
N THR A 135 7.29 5.34 -17.45
CA THR A 135 7.26 6.44 -16.47
C THR A 135 6.43 5.99 -15.28
N ILE A 136 7.04 5.99 -14.11
CA ILE A 136 6.39 5.65 -12.84
C ILE A 136 6.23 6.91 -11.99
N TYR A 137 5.19 6.91 -11.16
CA TYR A 137 4.90 8.00 -10.23
C TYR A 137 4.94 7.47 -8.80
N ASP A 138 5.10 8.39 -7.85
CA ASP A 138 4.72 8.12 -6.47
C ASP A 138 3.21 8.26 -6.36
N TYR A 139 2.52 7.13 -6.12
CA TYR A 139 1.07 7.11 -5.96
C TYR A 139 0.62 7.45 -4.53
N THR A 140 1.41 8.17 -3.73
CA THR A 140 0.92 8.79 -2.49
C THR A 140 0.13 10.05 -2.82
N PRO A 141 -1.06 10.28 -2.24
CA PRO A 141 -1.81 11.51 -2.48
C PRO A 141 -1.02 12.78 -2.09
N GLY A 142 -1.08 13.78 -2.96
CA GLY A 142 -0.42 15.07 -2.74
C GLY A 142 1.10 15.06 -2.97
N ILE A 143 1.70 13.93 -3.34
CA ILE A 143 3.09 13.82 -3.75
C ILE A 143 3.19 13.83 -5.29
N SER A 144 4.28 14.38 -5.82
CA SER A 144 4.51 14.52 -7.27
C SER A 144 5.87 13.98 -7.72
N GLY A 145 6.30 12.86 -7.13
CA GLY A 145 7.50 12.12 -7.56
C GLY A 145 7.28 11.44 -8.91
N GLN A 146 8.29 11.48 -9.79
CA GLN A 146 8.30 10.75 -11.07
C GLN A 146 9.69 10.18 -11.35
N GLY A 147 9.75 9.08 -12.09
CA GLY A 147 10.96 8.33 -12.39
C GLY A 147 10.70 7.26 -13.43
N TYR A 148 11.62 6.30 -13.56
CA TYR A 148 11.52 5.24 -14.56
C TYR A 148 11.54 3.85 -13.94
N GLY A 149 10.74 2.95 -14.49
CA GLY A 149 10.58 1.61 -13.95
C GLY A 149 9.77 0.69 -14.85
N GLN A 150 9.12 -0.28 -14.21
CA GLN A 150 8.28 -1.27 -14.85
C GLN A 150 6.92 -1.30 -14.15
N ILE A 151 5.84 -1.19 -14.95
CA ILE A 151 4.47 -1.34 -14.49
C ILE A 151 3.91 -2.65 -15.05
N ASN A 152 3.78 -3.65 -14.18
CA ASN A 152 3.05 -4.87 -14.52
C ASN A 152 1.59 -4.72 -14.08
N LYS A 153 0.67 -4.95 -15.01
CA LYS A 153 -0.77 -4.79 -14.79
C LYS A 153 -1.46 -6.14 -14.75
N TYR A 154 -2.44 -6.25 -13.87
CA TYR A 154 -3.19 -7.47 -13.66
C TYR A 154 -4.68 -7.19 -13.56
N ASP A 155 -5.47 -7.97 -14.29
CA ASP A 155 -6.91 -8.05 -14.11
C ASP A 155 -7.21 -8.98 -12.94
N VAL A 156 -7.82 -8.44 -11.89
CA VAL A 156 -8.17 -9.14 -10.65
C VAL A 156 -9.67 -9.40 -10.63
N ASP A 157 -10.08 -10.63 -10.33
CA ASP A 157 -11.48 -11.05 -10.12
C ASP A 157 -11.57 -11.85 -8.82
N ILE A 158 -12.45 -11.40 -7.92
CA ILE A 158 -12.61 -11.92 -6.56
C ILE A 158 -14.03 -12.42 -6.35
N THR A 159 -14.16 -13.64 -5.83
CA THR A 159 -15.44 -14.20 -5.38
C THR A 159 -15.28 -14.85 -4.01
N GLY A 160 -16.31 -14.78 -3.15
CA GLY A 160 -16.39 -15.53 -1.89
C GLY A 160 -15.74 -14.90 -0.65
N TYR A 161 -14.91 -13.85 -0.81
CA TYR A 161 -14.30 -13.12 0.31
C TYR A 161 -15.15 -11.90 0.67
N ALA A 162 -15.99 -12.01 1.70
CA ALA A 162 -17.01 -11.01 2.02
C ALA A 162 -16.43 -9.77 2.71
N SER A 163 -15.40 -9.96 3.54
CA SER A 163 -14.63 -8.87 4.16
C SER A 163 -13.67 -8.20 3.18
N GLY A 164 -13.46 -8.79 2.00
CA GLY A 164 -12.50 -8.29 1.03
C GLY A 164 -11.09 -8.88 1.17
N LEU A 165 -10.15 -8.33 0.40
CA LEU A 165 -8.75 -8.74 0.35
C LEU A 165 -7.82 -7.55 0.54
N HIS A 166 -6.71 -7.76 1.24
CA HIS A 166 -5.57 -6.84 1.29
C HIS A 166 -4.41 -7.40 0.48
N PHE A 167 -3.76 -6.56 -0.31
CA PHE A 167 -2.66 -6.91 -1.19
C PHE A 167 -1.39 -6.16 -0.81
N ASP A 168 -0.27 -6.87 -0.81
CA ASP A 168 1.09 -6.34 -0.60
C ASP A 168 2.02 -7.01 -1.63
N ALA A 169 3.03 -6.29 -2.10
CA ALA A 169 4.06 -6.81 -2.99
C ALA A 169 5.43 -6.80 -2.32
N TYR A 170 6.19 -7.87 -2.50
CA TYR A 170 7.46 -8.04 -1.80
C TYR A 170 8.47 -8.86 -2.60
N ASP A 171 9.75 -8.71 -2.20
CA ASP A 171 10.93 -9.54 -2.50
C ASP A 171 12.24 -8.73 -2.30
N HIS A 172 13.17 -8.67 -3.26
CA HIS A 172 14.49 -8.08 -3.07
C HIS A 172 15.12 -7.51 -4.34
N TYR A 173 16.03 -6.58 -4.18
CA TYR A 173 16.96 -6.18 -5.23
C TYR A 173 18.42 -6.39 -4.79
N GLU A 174 19.30 -6.52 -5.77
CA GLU A 174 20.74 -6.60 -5.53
C GLU A 174 21.30 -5.23 -5.12
N SER A 175 21.84 -5.12 -3.91
CA SER A 175 22.44 -3.90 -3.37
C SER A 175 23.97 -4.00 -3.40
N GLY A 176 24.61 -3.34 -4.36
CA GLY A 176 26.08 -3.24 -4.43
C GLY A 176 26.77 -4.45 -5.07
N ASN A 177 27.86 -4.94 -4.48
CA ASN A 177 28.61 -6.09 -5.01
C ASN A 177 27.78 -7.38 -4.86
N HIS A 178 27.03 -7.77 -5.91
CA HIS A 178 26.46 -9.09 -6.32
C HIS A 178 26.26 -10.21 -5.27
N SER A 179 26.11 -9.91 -3.99
CA SER A 179 25.99 -10.86 -2.87
C SER A 179 25.26 -10.27 -1.66
N ASN A 180 24.94 -8.98 -1.69
CA ASN A 180 24.11 -8.34 -0.69
C ASN A 180 22.74 -8.06 -1.30
N TYR A 181 21.73 -8.79 -0.84
CA TYR A 181 20.35 -8.55 -1.21
C TYR A 181 19.71 -7.62 -0.19
N LYS A 182 18.96 -6.62 -0.65
CA LYS A 182 18.07 -5.84 0.21
C LYS A 182 16.65 -6.32 -0.05
N TYR A 183 16.07 -6.92 0.97
CA TYR A 183 14.68 -7.34 0.95
C TYR A 183 13.77 -6.14 1.21
N ILE A 184 12.74 -6.00 0.38
CA ILE A 184 11.83 -4.88 0.31
C ILE A 184 10.39 -5.38 0.19
N PHE A 185 9.47 -4.49 0.50
CA PHE A 185 8.04 -4.66 0.36
C PHE A 185 7.44 -3.31 -0.05
N ALA A 186 6.22 -3.32 -0.58
CA ALA A 186 5.50 -2.09 -0.89
C ALA A 186 5.30 -1.30 0.42
N PRO A 187 5.57 0.01 0.46
CA PRO A 187 5.24 0.80 1.63
C PRO A 187 3.73 0.71 1.90
N ASN A 188 3.34 0.71 3.18
CA ASN A 188 1.94 0.57 3.56
C ASN A 188 1.02 1.56 2.82
N SER A 189 1.48 2.83 2.68
CA SER A 189 0.85 3.92 1.90
C SER A 189 0.62 3.61 0.42
N HIS A 190 1.06 2.46 -0.04
CA HIS A 190 1.00 2.00 -1.41
C HIS A 190 0.50 0.56 -1.50
N ASP A 191 -0.15 0.05 -0.46
CA ASP A 191 -0.86 -1.22 -0.52
C ASP A 191 -2.20 -1.06 -1.25
N ALA A 192 -2.85 -2.19 -1.51
CA ALA A 192 -4.11 -2.25 -2.24
C ALA A 192 -5.14 -3.05 -1.44
N GLU A 193 -6.36 -2.54 -1.33
CA GLU A 193 -7.47 -3.24 -0.65
C GLU A 193 -8.71 -3.31 -1.56
N ASN A 194 -9.27 -4.50 -1.66
CA ASN A 194 -10.63 -4.71 -2.15
C ASN A 194 -11.52 -4.91 -0.92
N GLY A 195 -12.43 -3.99 -0.61
CA GLY A 195 -13.24 -4.13 0.58
C GLY A 195 -14.16 -2.95 0.82
N ALA A 196 -15.36 -3.25 1.34
CA ALA A 196 -16.21 -2.24 1.94
C ALA A 196 -15.78 -2.07 3.39
N ASN A 197 -14.68 -1.37 3.65
CA ASN A 197 -14.46 -0.90 5.01
C ASN A 197 -15.71 -0.07 5.39
N PRO A 198 -16.45 -0.42 6.46
CA PRO A 198 -17.32 0.55 7.07
C PRO A 198 -16.39 1.66 7.53
N VAL A 199 -16.35 2.75 6.77
CA VAL A 199 -15.68 3.99 7.14
C VAL A 199 -15.97 4.21 8.63
N PRO A 200 -14.95 4.18 9.52
CA PRO A 200 -15.19 4.42 10.93
C PRO A 200 -16.02 5.69 11.02
N GLU A 201 -17.22 5.61 11.64
CA GLU A 201 -18.11 6.76 11.71
C GLU A 201 -17.26 7.95 12.16
N PRO A 202 -17.12 9.01 11.32
CA PRO A 202 -16.16 10.05 11.62
C PRO A 202 -16.47 10.58 13.02
N GLY A 203 -15.43 10.87 13.82
CA GLY A 203 -15.59 11.36 15.20
C GLY A 203 -16.51 12.59 15.33
N THR A 204 -16.92 13.19 14.21
CA THR A 204 -18.01 14.13 14.06
C THR A 204 -19.37 13.63 14.59
N VAL A 205 -19.72 12.34 14.52
CA VAL A 205 -20.97 11.81 15.10
C VAL A 205 -20.92 11.84 16.63
N VAL A 206 -19.77 11.44 17.20
CA VAL A 206 -19.51 11.56 18.64
C VAL A 206 -19.49 13.02 19.07
N LEU A 207 -18.84 13.90 18.29
CA LEU A 207 -18.76 15.34 18.59
C LEU A 207 -20.12 16.03 18.46
N LEU A 208 -20.92 15.66 17.45
CA LEU A 208 -22.29 16.13 17.27
C LEU A 208 -23.18 15.66 18.42
N GLY A 209 -23.07 14.39 18.83
CA GLY A 209 -23.78 13.84 19.98
C GLY A 209 -23.40 14.55 21.28
N ALA A 210 -22.10 14.74 21.53
CA ALA A 210 -21.59 15.46 22.69
C ALA A 210 -22.03 16.95 22.68
N GLY A 211 -22.03 17.59 21.51
CA GLY A 211 -22.50 18.96 21.32
C GLY A 211 -23.98 19.13 21.61
N LEU A 212 -24.84 18.25 21.06
CA LEU A 212 -26.28 18.26 21.30
C LEU A 212 -26.62 17.97 22.76
N LEU A 213 -25.93 17.03 23.40
CA LEU A 213 -26.10 16.74 24.83
C LEU A 213 -25.71 17.95 25.70
N SER A 214 -24.61 18.61 25.36
CA SER A 214 -24.15 19.83 26.06
C SER A 214 -25.17 20.97 25.93
N LEU A 215 -25.75 21.16 24.74
CA LEU A 215 -26.82 22.14 24.50
C LEU A 215 -28.11 21.81 25.28
N ALA A 216 -28.50 20.53 25.34
CA ALA A 216 -29.66 20.10 26.11
C ALA A 216 -29.48 20.34 27.62
N ILE A 217 -28.31 20.03 28.17
CA ILE A 217 -27.96 20.29 29.58
C ILE A 217 -27.98 21.81 29.85
N TYR A 218 -27.39 22.60 28.97
CA TYR A 218 -27.39 24.06 29.08
C TYR A 218 -28.80 24.65 29.06
N GLY A 219 -29.64 24.21 28.11
CA GLY A 219 -31.03 24.66 28.00
C GLY A 219 -31.88 24.33 29.23
N LYS A 220 -31.68 23.14 29.84
CA LYS A 220 -32.37 22.75 31.07
C LYS A 220 -31.99 23.65 32.26
N ARG A 221 -30.72 24.02 32.40
CA ARG A 221 -30.26 24.90 33.49
C ARG A 221 -30.85 26.31 33.38
N ARG A 222 -30.97 26.84 32.16
CA ARG A 222 -31.55 28.17 31.93
C ARG A 222 -33.04 28.26 32.24
N ARG A 223 -33.79 27.17 32.13
CA ARG A 223 -35.23 27.12 32.49
C ARG A 223 -35.49 27.05 33.99
N ASN A 224 -34.51 26.62 34.78
CA ASN A 224 -34.61 26.46 36.23
C ASN A 224 -33.94 27.59 37.02
N SER A 225 -33.44 28.62 36.33
CA SER A 225 -32.95 29.89 36.88
C SER A 225 -33.92 31.00 36.51
#